data_AF-A0AB37UGK0-F1
#
_entry.id   AF-A0AB37UGK0-F1
#
_cell.length_a   1.000
_cell.length_b   1.000
_cell.length_c   1.000
_cell.angle_alpha   90.00
_cell.angle_beta   90.00
_cell.angle_gamma   90.00
#
_symmetry.space_group_name_H-M   'P 1'
#
loop_
_entity.id
_entity.type
_entity.pdbx_description
1 polymer ?
#
loop_
_entity_poly.entity_id
_entity_poly.type
_entity_poly.pdbx_seq_one_letter_code
_entity_poly.pdbx_strand_id
1 'polypeptide(L)' 'MMKILVVYYSMYGHTLKLAQAVAEGASKIPGAEVMLRRVQEFEAVDQIIDQDATSRSGI' A
#
# COMPACT_ATOMS: atom_id res chain seq x y z
N MET A 1 6.72 -18.30 -14.37
CA MET A 1 5.90 -18.05 -13.18
C MET A 1 6.26 -16.68 -12.65
N MET A 2 5.30 -15.78 -12.48
CA MET A 2 5.55 -14.39 -12.08
C MET A 2 5.09 -14.20 -10.63
N LYS A 3 5.96 -13.67 -9.76
CA LYS A 3 5.64 -13.41 -8.35
C LYS A 3 5.48 -11.91 -8.13
N ILE A 4 4.38 -11.50 -7.52
CA ILE A 4 4.05 -10.10 -7.26
C ILE A 4 3.78 -9.92 -5.77
N LEU A 5 4.46 -8.96 -5.15
CA LEU A 5 4.22 -8.55 -3.78
C LEU A 5 3.66 -7.13 -3.75
N VAL A 6 2.41 -6.99 -3.34
CA VAL A 6 1.77 -5.71 -3.05
C VAL A 6 2.04 -5.37 -1.59
N VAL A 7 2.98 -4.45 -1.36
CA VAL A 7 3.29 -3.91 -0.03
C VAL A 7 2.53 -2.61 0.15
N TYR A 8 1.85 -2.44 1.28
CA TYR A 8 1.11 -1.23 1.57
C TYR A 8 1.19 -0.81 3.04
N TYR A 9 1.01 0.48 3.28
CA TYR A 9 0.75 1.07 4.58
C TYR A 9 -0.60 1.80 4.54
N SER A 10 -1.33 1.79 5.65
CA SER A 10 -2.57 2.55 5.78
C SER A 10 -2.89 2.80 7.25
N MET A 11 -3.16 4.07 7.59
CA MET A 11 -3.69 4.46 8.89
C MET A 11 -5.21 4.25 8.94
N TYR A 12 -5.93 4.83 7.97
CA TYR A 12 -7.41 4.84 7.95
C TYR A 12 -8.04 3.81 6.99
N GLY A 13 -7.23 3.00 6.30
CA GLY A 13 -7.72 1.91 5.45
C GLY A 13 -8.08 2.27 4.00
N HIS A 14 -7.99 3.54 3.59
CA HIS A 14 -8.19 3.91 2.17
C HIS A 14 -7.16 3.22 1.26
N THR A 15 -5.90 3.25 1.65
CA THR A 15 -4.82 2.57 0.92
C THR A 15 -4.97 1.05 0.95
N LEU A 16 -5.54 0.47 2.02
CA LEU A 16 -5.86 -0.96 2.05
C LEU A 16 -6.85 -1.31 0.93
N LYS A 17 -7.92 -0.53 0.76
CA LYS A 17 -8.91 -0.75 -0.31
C LYS A 17 -8.26 -0.66 -1.70
N LEU A 18 -7.37 0.31 -1.92
CA LEU A 18 -6.61 0.42 -3.16
C LEU A 18 -5.68 -0.77 -3.38
N ALA A 19 -4.94 -1.18 -2.35
CA ALA A 19 -4.02 -2.30 -2.43
C ALA A 19 -4.74 -3.64 -2.71
N GLN A 20 -5.95 -3.81 -2.17
CA GLN A 20 -6.84 -4.94 -2.50
C GLN A 20 -7.24 -4.93 -3.97
N ALA A 21 -7.67 -3.79 -4.51
CA ALA A 21 -8.05 -3.66 -5.92
C ALA A 21 -6.84 -3.95 -6.86
N VAL A 22 -5.65 -3.48 -6.50
CA VAL A 22 -4.40 -3.77 -7.24
C VAL A 22 -4.09 -5.27 -7.21
N ALA A 23 -4.15 -5.90 -6.03
CA ALA A 23 -3.90 -7.34 -5.90
C ALA A 23 -4.92 -8.17 -6.70
N GLU A 24 -6.20 -7.78 -6.69
CA GLU A 24 -7.26 -8.42 -7.47
C GLU A 24 -6.99 -8.30 -8.98
N GLY A 25 -6.61 -7.11 -9.45
CA GLY A 25 -6.25 -6.88 -10.85
C GLY A 25 -5.05 -7.71 -11.29
N ALA A 26 -3.98 -7.72 -10.47
CA ALA A 26 -2.78 -8.50 -10.75
C ALA A 26 -3.04 -10.02 -10.76
N SER A 27 -3.95 -10.50 -9.92
CA SER A 27 -4.30 -11.93 -9.82
C SER A 27 -5.04 -12.45 -11.06
N LYS A 28 -5.56 -11.56 -11.93
CA LYS A 28 -6.22 -11.94 -13.19
C LYS A 28 -5.23 -12.35 -14.28
N ILE A 29 -3.93 -12.11 -14.09
CA ILE A 29 -2.90 -12.47 -15.07
C ILE A 29 -2.54 -13.96 -14.94
N PRO A 30 -2.65 -14.77 -16.02
CA PRO A 30 -2.31 -16.19 -15.97
C PRO A 30 -0.87 -16.43 -15.49
N GLY A 31 -0.71 -17.29 -14.48
CA GLY A 31 0.59 -17.64 -13.92
C GLY A 31 1.20 -16.60 -12.98
N ALA A 32 0.43 -15.58 -12.57
CA ALA A 32 0.80 -14.65 -11.51
C ALA A 32 0.47 -15.22 -10.11
N GLU A 33 1.45 -15.18 -9.22
CA GLU A 33 1.31 -15.46 -7.79
C GLU A 33 1.39 -14.13 -7.05
N VAL A 34 0.27 -13.67 -6.48
CA VAL A 34 0.16 -12.34 -5.87
C VAL A 34 0.04 -12.47 -4.35
N MET A 35 0.86 -11.71 -3.63
CA MET A 35 0.81 -11.59 -2.17
C MET A 35 0.56 -10.14 -1.76
N LEU A 36 -0.28 -9.94 -0.74
CA LEU A 36 -0.58 -8.63 -0.16
C LEU A 36 -0.02 -8.58 1.27
N ARG A 37 0.80 -7.57 1.59
CA ARG A 37 1.42 -7.42 2.92
C ARG A 37 1.31 -5.98 3.44
N ARG A 38 0.81 -5.86 4.66
CA ARG A 38 0.80 -4.60 5.41
C ARG A 38 2.17 -4.40 6.06
N VAL A 39 2.74 -3.21 5.92
CA VAL A 39 3.92 -2.79 6.68
C VAL A 39 3.49 -2.46 8.11
N GLN A 40 4.29 -2.90 9.08
CA GLN A 40 4.09 -2.53 10.47
C GLN A 40 4.29 -1.02 10.66
N GLU A 41 3.51 -0.42 11.55
CA GLU A 41 3.65 0.99 11.90
C GLU A 41 4.95 1.18 12.70
N PHE A 42 5.74 2.21 12.35
CA PHE A 42 6.99 2.54 13.02
C PHE A 42 6.91 3.98 13.53
N GLU A 43 7.34 4.24 14.76
CA GLU A 43 7.33 5.59 15.35
C GLU A 43 8.13 6.61 14.52
N ALA A 44 9.15 6.16 13.79
CA ALA A 44 9.93 7.01 12.88
C ALA A 44 9.14 7.43 11.62
N VAL A 45 8.12 6.66 11.22
CA VAL A 45 7.28 6.95 10.04
C VAL A 45 6.30 8.08 10.33
N ASP A 46 5.76 8.15 11.55
CA ASP A 46 4.91 9.27 11.98
C ASP A 46 5.65 10.61 11.88
N GLN A 47 6.94 10.62 12.29
CA GLN A 47 7.78 11.82 12.22
C GLN A 47 8.07 12.28 10.79
N ILE A 48 8.13 11.36 9.83
CA ILE A 48 8.34 11.68 8.40
C ILE A 48 7.03 12.18 7.77
N ILE A 49 5.90 11.53 8.08
CA ILE A 49 4.57 11.93 7.58
C ILE A 49 4.19 13.34 8.07
N ASP A 50 4.55 13.70 9.31
CA ASP A 50 4.31 15.05 9.84
C ASP A 50 5.24 16.12 9.23
N GLN A 51 6.43 15.75 8.75
CA GLN A 51 7.35 16.68 8.08
C GLN A 51 6.97 16.96 6.61
N ASP A 52 6.29 16.02 5.94
CA ASP A 52 5.76 16.19 4.59
C ASP A 52 4.42 16.97 4.56
N ALA A 53 4.41 18.18 5.14
CA ALA A 53 3.28 19.12 5.16
C ALA A 53 2.72 19.47 3.76
N THR A 54 3.43 19.14 2.69
CA THR A 54 2.97 19.22 1.29
C THR A 54 1.79 18.28 0.99
N SER A 55 1.56 17.24 1.79
CA SER A 55 0.43 16.32 1.61
C SER A 55 -0.90 16.85 2.17
N ARG A 56 -0.87 17.87 3.04
CA ARG A 56 -2.08 18.51 3.61
C ARG A 56 -2.56 19.73 2.82
N SER A 57 -1.75 20.23 1.87
CA SER A 57 -2.04 21.43 1.06
C SER A 57 -2.45 21.06 -0.37
N GLY A 58 -3.42 20.16 -0.50
CA GLY A 58 -3.97 19.71 -1.78
C GLY A 58 -5.50 19.72 -1.78
N ILE A 59 -6.10 20.85 -1.43
CA ILE A 59 -7.40 21.31 -1.96
C ILE A 59 -7.12 22.65 -2.65
#